data_AF-A0A959FVY7-F1
#
_entry.id   AF-A0A959FVY7-F1
#
_cell.length_a   1.000
_cell.length_b   1.000
_cell.length_c   1.000
_cell.angle_alpha   90.00
_cell.angle_beta   90.00
_cell.angle_gamma   90.00
#
_symmetry.space_group_name_H-M   'P 1'
#
loop_
_entity.id
_entity.type
_entity.pdbx_description
1 polymer ?
#
loop_
_entity_poly.entity_id
_entity_poly.type
_entity_poly.pdbx_seq_one_letter_code
_entity_poly.pdbx_strand_id
1 'polypeptide(L)'
;HFIPMLNPDGAEKFQRRNAVGIDLNRDALHLQSPEARILKSLRDELKADWGFNLHDQSQYYTAGSKEHQATFSFLAPAYNEAKEVNAVRQRSMQLTVVLNEVVHQYLPGQTAKYDDTFEPRAFGDNIQKWGTSTILIECGGLAGDPEKQEMRQIHFVMLLAAFHAIASGSYQQYGEADYFAIPDNTRNLMDLLITGAKLEVQGQPFIVDLAFRSNEIESSSTKSGFYTKGYLADLGDLSVYTGVEKLNAKGMKIVPGKLYPEILEDVQALDRKGMHRLLEQGYTDVRLRKRPPLDQRYELPLLIHSSKSTEVQNQVEVGQNPSFLLQENGTFKYAVVNGRLIKL
;
A
#
# COMPACT_ATOMS: atom_id res chain seq x y z
N HIS A 1 9.29 4.49 -28.25
CA HIS A 1 8.54 3.23 -28.33
C HIS A 1 7.90 2.98 -26.97
N PHE A 2 6.68 2.43 -26.94
CA PHE A 2 5.94 2.15 -25.70
C PHE A 2 5.27 0.78 -25.81
N ILE A 3 5.33 -0.01 -24.74
CA ILE A 3 4.50 -1.21 -24.56
C ILE A 3 3.49 -0.86 -23.45
N PRO A 4 2.23 -0.53 -23.78
CA PRO A 4 1.27 -0.07 -22.77
C PRO A 4 0.84 -1.18 -21.80
N MET A 5 0.83 -2.45 -22.23
CA MET A 5 0.50 -3.59 -21.41
C MET A 5 1.27 -4.82 -21.87
N LEU A 6 2.24 -5.28 -21.06
CA LEU A 6 3.05 -6.45 -21.39
C LEU A 6 2.34 -7.76 -21.04
N ASN A 7 1.57 -7.79 -19.94
CA ASN A 7 0.85 -8.97 -19.43
C ASN A 7 -0.68 -8.76 -19.49
N PRO A 8 -1.30 -8.73 -20.68
CA PRO A 8 -2.72 -8.46 -20.80
C PRO A 8 -3.58 -9.52 -20.08
N ASP A 9 -3.20 -10.80 -20.14
CA ASP A 9 -3.95 -11.89 -19.50
C ASP A 9 -3.95 -11.78 -17.96
N GLY A 10 -2.80 -11.40 -17.39
CA GLY A 10 -2.70 -11.15 -15.96
C GLY A 10 -3.50 -9.92 -15.54
N ALA A 11 -3.44 -8.85 -16.32
CA ALA A 11 -4.19 -7.62 -16.07
C ALA A 11 -5.71 -7.82 -16.12
N GLU A 12 -6.23 -8.56 -17.12
CA GLU A 12 -7.66 -8.86 -17.24
C GLU A 12 -8.20 -9.63 -16.03
N LYS A 13 -7.37 -10.48 -15.43
CA LYS A 13 -7.70 -11.33 -14.28
C LYS A 13 -7.20 -10.78 -12.94
N PHE A 14 -6.73 -9.52 -12.90
CA PHE A 14 -6.19 -8.89 -11.68
C PHE A 14 -5.12 -9.71 -10.96
N GLN A 15 -4.28 -10.42 -11.72
CA GLN A 15 -3.25 -11.30 -11.18
C GLN A 15 -1.84 -10.92 -11.68
N ARG A 16 -0.85 -11.18 -10.83
CA ARG A 16 0.56 -10.89 -11.12
C ARG A 16 1.12 -11.71 -12.29
N ARG A 17 0.74 -12.98 -12.39
CA ARG A 17 1.31 -13.96 -13.34
C ARG A 17 0.51 -13.97 -14.64
N ASN A 18 1.13 -14.40 -15.74
CA ASN A 18 0.40 -14.56 -17.02
C ASN A 18 -0.58 -15.75 -16.98
N ALA A 19 -1.26 -16.05 -18.10
CA ALA A 19 -2.30 -17.08 -18.17
C ALA A 19 -1.86 -18.48 -17.71
N VAL A 20 -0.58 -18.83 -17.84
CA VAL A 20 -0.03 -20.15 -17.43
C VAL A 20 0.69 -20.10 -16.08
N GLY A 21 0.64 -18.97 -15.36
CA GLY A 21 1.23 -18.84 -14.03
C GLY A 21 2.71 -18.50 -14.03
N ILE A 22 3.29 -17.97 -15.11
CA ILE A 22 4.68 -17.48 -15.12
C ILE A 22 4.72 -16.04 -14.61
N ASP A 23 5.69 -15.75 -13.72
CA ASP A 23 6.05 -14.37 -13.38
C ASP A 23 6.99 -13.86 -14.47
N LEU A 24 6.50 -12.95 -15.32
CA LEU A 24 7.26 -12.43 -16.45
C LEU A 24 8.57 -11.77 -15.99
N ASN A 25 8.56 -11.09 -14.84
CA ASN A 25 9.75 -10.44 -14.28
C ASN A 25 10.66 -11.44 -13.52
N ARG A 26 10.49 -12.74 -13.76
CA ARG A 26 11.40 -13.82 -13.38
C ARG A 26 11.73 -14.76 -14.55
N ASP A 27 11.46 -14.32 -15.78
CA ASP A 27 11.63 -15.13 -17.00
C ASP A 27 12.64 -14.52 -17.99
N ALA A 28 13.44 -13.52 -17.60
CA ALA A 28 14.35 -12.83 -18.51
C ALA A 28 15.51 -13.70 -19.04
N LEU A 29 15.82 -14.81 -18.36
CA LEU A 29 16.85 -15.77 -18.79
C LEU A 29 16.31 -16.85 -19.71
N HIS A 30 15.12 -17.39 -19.42
CA HIS A 30 14.57 -18.55 -20.12
C HIS A 30 13.61 -18.16 -21.24
N LEU A 31 12.98 -16.97 -21.18
CA LEU A 31 12.09 -16.42 -22.20
C LEU A 31 11.00 -17.42 -22.61
N GLN A 32 10.42 -18.12 -21.63
CA GLN A 32 9.41 -19.16 -21.84
C GLN A 32 8.08 -18.59 -22.33
N SER A 33 7.73 -17.40 -21.88
CA SER A 33 6.48 -16.75 -22.25
C SER A 33 6.58 -16.00 -23.60
N PRO A 34 5.49 -15.93 -24.39
CA PRO A 34 5.47 -15.09 -25.59
C PRO A 34 5.74 -13.62 -25.28
N GLU A 35 5.22 -13.10 -24.16
CA GLU A 35 5.42 -11.73 -23.70
C GLU A 35 6.91 -11.45 -23.43
N ALA A 36 7.61 -12.36 -22.74
CA ALA A 36 9.04 -12.26 -22.45
C ALA A 36 9.87 -12.24 -23.74
N ARG A 37 9.54 -13.10 -24.72
CA ARG A 37 10.21 -13.11 -26.04
C ARG A 37 9.96 -11.82 -26.82
N ILE A 38 8.73 -11.30 -26.81
CA ILE A 38 8.38 -10.04 -27.48
C ILE A 38 9.19 -8.89 -26.88
N LEU A 39 9.23 -8.78 -25.54
CA LEU A 39 10.00 -7.74 -24.86
C LEU A 39 11.49 -7.84 -25.20
N LYS A 40 12.06 -9.06 -25.19
CA LYS A 40 13.46 -9.28 -25.54
C LYS A 40 13.78 -8.91 -26.99
N SER A 41 12.95 -9.33 -27.94
CA SER A 41 13.12 -9.02 -29.37
C SER A 41 13.08 -7.52 -29.60
N LEU A 42 12.07 -6.83 -29.04
CA LEU A 42 11.95 -5.39 -29.17
C LEU A 42 13.17 -4.68 -28.59
N ARG A 43 13.67 -5.11 -27.43
CA ARG A 43 14.88 -4.56 -26.81
C ARG A 43 16.09 -4.71 -27.73
N ASP A 44 16.28 -5.87 -28.33
CA ASP A 44 17.44 -6.18 -29.19
C ASP A 44 17.40 -5.42 -30.52
N GLU A 45 16.20 -5.25 -31.08
CA GLU A 45 15.96 -4.51 -32.32
C GLU A 45 16.11 -3.00 -32.12
N LEU A 46 15.47 -2.47 -31.07
CA LEU A 46 15.42 -1.04 -30.82
C LEU A 46 16.76 -0.47 -30.37
N LYS A 47 17.55 -1.25 -29.61
CA LYS A 47 18.85 -0.83 -29.04
C LYS A 47 18.74 0.52 -28.33
N ALA A 48 17.70 0.70 -27.52
CA ALA A 48 17.42 1.96 -26.85
C ALA A 48 18.53 2.34 -25.84
N ASP A 49 18.88 3.62 -25.80
CA ASP A 49 19.77 4.18 -24.78
C ASP A 49 19.15 4.20 -23.38
N TRP A 50 17.82 4.33 -23.33
CA TRP A 50 17.03 4.51 -22.12
C TRP A 50 15.82 3.57 -22.08
N GLY A 51 15.49 3.08 -20.89
CA GLY A 51 14.31 2.25 -20.63
C GLY A 51 13.61 2.67 -19.33
N PHE A 52 12.29 2.79 -19.38
CA PHE A 52 11.47 3.06 -18.20
C PHE A 52 10.63 1.82 -17.89
N ASN A 53 10.83 1.26 -16.72
CA ASN A 53 10.18 0.04 -16.27
C ASN A 53 9.19 0.38 -15.15
N LEU A 54 7.91 0.42 -15.49
CA LEU A 54 6.85 0.94 -14.59
C LEU A 54 6.17 -0.22 -13.86
N HIS A 55 6.10 -0.11 -12.53
CA HIS A 55 5.52 -1.12 -11.64
C HIS A 55 4.67 -0.45 -10.55
N ASP A 56 3.86 -1.26 -9.87
CA ASP A 56 3.20 -0.89 -8.63
C ASP A 56 3.83 -1.67 -7.47
N GLN A 57 4.00 -0.99 -6.34
CA GLN A 57 4.33 -1.62 -5.06
C GLN A 57 3.15 -1.51 -4.09
N SER A 58 3.24 -2.25 -2.98
CA SER A 58 2.26 -2.12 -1.90
C SER A 58 2.22 -0.68 -1.36
N GLN A 59 1.04 -0.21 -0.94
CA GLN A 59 0.93 1.10 -0.28
C GLN A 59 1.63 1.19 1.08
N TYR A 60 2.10 0.06 1.63
CA TYR A 60 2.61 -0.04 3.00
C TYR A 60 4.11 0.24 3.16
N TYR A 61 4.69 1.00 2.24
CA TYR A 61 6.08 1.43 2.30
C TYR A 61 6.21 2.89 2.73
N THR A 62 7.35 3.21 3.35
CA THR A 62 7.77 4.55 3.71
C THR A 62 9.09 4.90 3.04
N ALA A 63 9.30 6.20 2.84
CA ALA A 63 10.58 6.77 2.44
C ALA A 63 11.45 6.95 3.69
N GLY A 64 12.43 6.07 3.85
CA GLY A 64 13.21 5.97 5.07
C GLY A 64 12.43 5.26 6.17
N SER A 65 12.75 5.49 7.44
CA SER A 65 12.20 4.67 8.50
C SER A 65 10.87 5.15 9.07
N LYS A 66 10.50 6.45 9.10
CA LYS A 66 9.29 6.89 9.85
C LYS A 66 8.56 8.13 9.36
N GLU A 67 9.00 8.79 8.29
CA GLU A 67 8.51 10.15 8.02
C GLU A 67 7.30 10.16 7.10
N HIS A 68 7.43 9.59 5.90
CA HIS A 68 6.42 9.72 4.86
C HIS A 68 6.18 8.41 4.11
N GLN A 69 4.98 8.24 3.58
CA GLN A 69 4.65 7.14 2.68
C GLN A 69 5.54 7.22 1.42
N ALA A 70 6.05 6.07 0.96
CA ALA A 70 6.79 6.02 -0.30
C ALA A 70 5.78 5.94 -1.46
N THR A 71 5.38 7.10 -1.97
CA THR A 71 4.47 7.21 -3.12
C THR A 71 5.16 6.77 -4.40
N PHE A 72 6.44 7.13 -4.57
CA PHE A 72 7.26 6.66 -5.67
C PHE A 72 8.57 6.10 -5.14
N SER A 73 8.92 4.89 -5.56
CA SER A 73 10.24 4.32 -5.29
C SER A 73 10.98 4.09 -6.59
N PHE A 74 12.23 4.54 -6.66
CA PHE A 74 13.04 4.47 -7.86
C PHE A 74 14.17 3.47 -7.70
N LEU A 75 14.58 2.87 -8.82
CA LEU A 75 15.76 2.02 -8.87
C LEU A 75 16.50 2.21 -10.19
N ALA A 76 17.80 2.45 -10.08
CA ALA A 76 18.77 2.17 -11.12
C ALA A 76 19.26 0.71 -10.95
N PRO A 77 18.73 -0.26 -11.73
CA PRO A 77 18.93 -1.67 -11.47
C PRO A 77 20.41 -2.05 -11.41
N ALA A 78 20.76 -3.03 -10.58
CA ALA A 78 22.08 -3.62 -10.62
C ALA A 78 22.24 -4.44 -11.91
N TYR A 79 23.45 -4.50 -12.46
CA TYR A 79 23.76 -5.36 -13.61
C TYR A 79 24.54 -6.62 -13.22
N ASN A 80 24.98 -6.70 -11.97
CA ASN A 80 25.69 -7.84 -11.38
C ASN A 80 25.50 -7.88 -9.85
N GLU A 81 25.87 -9.00 -9.23
CA GLU A 81 25.77 -9.24 -7.78
C GLU A 81 26.60 -8.26 -6.96
N ALA A 82 27.75 -7.82 -7.48
CA ALA A 82 28.63 -6.86 -6.83
C ALA A 82 28.05 -5.43 -6.78
N LYS A 83 26.93 -5.18 -7.46
CA LYS A 83 26.27 -3.87 -7.56
C LYS A 83 27.24 -2.79 -8.02
N GLU A 84 28.11 -3.12 -8.98
CA GLU A 84 29.03 -2.15 -9.56
C GLU A 84 28.28 -1.04 -10.31
N VAL A 85 28.96 0.09 -10.51
CA VAL A 85 28.45 1.23 -11.27
C VAL A 85 29.29 1.39 -12.54
N ASN A 86 28.71 1.00 -13.68
CA ASN A 86 29.26 1.29 -14.99
C ASN A 86 28.57 2.53 -15.58
N ALA A 87 29.04 3.01 -16.72
CA ALA A 87 28.48 4.20 -17.37
C ALA A 87 26.95 4.08 -17.64
N VAL A 88 26.45 2.87 -17.92
CA VAL A 88 25.02 2.65 -18.17
C VAL A 88 24.21 2.83 -16.88
N ARG A 89 24.68 2.29 -15.75
CA ARG A 89 24.00 2.40 -14.44
C ARG A 89 24.13 3.80 -13.86
N GLN A 90 25.27 4.44 -14.04
CA GLN A 90 25.50 5.82 -13.65
C GLN A 90 24.49 6.76 -14.30
N ARG A 91 24.23 6.63 -15.60
CA ARG A 91 23.18 7.39 -16.31
C ARG A 91 21.79 7.20 -15.68
N SER A 92 21.43 5.96 -15.34
CA SER A 92 20.17 5.65 -14.66
C SER A 92 20.07 6.30 -13.28
N MET A 93 21.16 6.26 -12.49
CA MET A 93 21.22 6.88 -11.16
C MET A 93 21.03 8.39 -11.26
N GLN A 94 21.77 9.04 -12.15
CA GLN A 94 21.68 10.47 -12.41
C GLN A 94 20.27 10.91 -12.81
N LEU A 95 19.64 10.20 -13.75
CA LEU A 95 18.28 10.53 -14.16
C LEU A 95 17.28 10.26 -13.03
N THR A 96 17.51 9.26 -12.18
CA THR A 96 16.69 9.00 -11.00
C THR A 96 16.70 10.17 -10.01
N VAL A 97 17.85 10.85 -9.85
CA VAL A 97 17.93 12.06 -9.01
C VAL A 97 17.05 13.18 -9.56
N VAL A 98 17.01 13.37 -10.89
CA VAL A 98 16.08 14.31 -11.54
C VAL A 98 14.63 13.96 -11.19
N LEU A 99 14.23 12.69 -11.32
CA LEU A 99 12.86 12.26 -11.01
C LEU A 99 12.51 12.53 -9.54
N ASN A 100 13.46 12.24 -8.64
CA ASN A 100 13.34 12.52 -7.21
C ASN A 100 13.10 14.01 -6.94
N GLU A 101 13.89 14.91 -7.55
CA GLU A 101 13.70 16.36 -7.39
C GLU A 101 12.37 16.86 -7.95
N VAL A 102 11.90 16.30 -9.07
CA VAL A 102 10.59 16.63 -9.63
C VAL A 102 9.48 16.23 -8.69
N VAL A 103 9.47 15.00 -8.18
CA VAL A 103 8.45 14.56 -7.23
C VAL A 103 8.52 15.37 -5.95
N HIS A 104 9.73 15.69 -5.46
CA HIS A 104 9.91 16.46 -4.22
C HIS A 104 9.23 17.84 -4.27
N GLN A 105 9.03 18.44 -5.45
CA GLN A 105 8.30 19.71 -5.60
C GLN A 105 6.80 19.59 -5.31
N TYR A 106 6.23 18.39 -5.46
CA TYR A 106 4.80 18.11 -5.25
C TYR A 106 4.55 17.32 -3.97
N LEU A 107 5.40 16.32 -3.70
CA LEU A 107 5.31 15.40 -2.57
C LEU A 107 6.67 15.33 -1.84
N PRO A 108 7.04 16.38 -1.09
CA PRO A 108 8.30 16.41 -0.34
C PRO A 108 8.45 15.19 0.56
N GLY A 109 9.59 14.50 0.44
CA GLY A 109 9.92 13.34 1.27
C GLY A 109 9.18 12.04 0.94
N GLN A 110 8.34 11.98 -0.12
CA GLN A 110 7.57 10.77 -0.48
C GLN A 110 8.21 9.91 -1.58
N THR A 111 9.50 10.11 -1.80
CA THR A 111 10.33 9.34 -2.73
C THR A 111 11.30 8.45 -2.00
N ALA A 112 11.49 7.22 -2.48
CA ALA A 112 12.43 6.28 -1.90
C ALA A 112 13.30 5.60 -2.97
N LYS A 113 14.41 5.01 -2.53
CA LYS A 113 15.23 4.09 -3.31
C LYS A 113 14.76 2.67 -3.06
N TYR A 114 14.35 1.97 -4.11
CA TYR A 114 13.95 0.56 -4.02
C TYR A 114 15.18 -0.34 -3.83
N ASP A 115 14.99 -1.52 -3.25
CA ASP A 115 16.08 -2.48 -3.03
C ASP A 115 16.77 -2.85 -4.35
N ASP A 116 18.10 -2.72 -4.38
CA ASP A 116 18.93 -2.95 -5.57
C ASP A 116 19.61 -4.32 -5.54
N THR A 117 19.11 -5.25 -4.73
CA THR A 117 19.53 -6.65 -4.78
C THR A 117 19.38 -7.21 -6.18
N PHE A 118 20.50 -7.67 -6.76
CA PHE A 118 20.53 -8.21 -8.11
C PHE A 118 19.68 -9.47 -8.23
N GLU A 119 18.72 -9.46 -9.15
CA GLU A 119 17.88 -10.59 -9.51
C GLU A 119 18.16 -10.95 -10.97
N PRO A 120 19.01 -11.96 -11.25
CA PRO A 120 19.46 -12.29 -12.60
C PRO A 120 18.32 -12.73 -13.53
N ARG A 121 17.12 -13.02 -13.00
CA ARG A 121 15.94 -13.39 -13.78
C ARG A 121 15.00 -12.22 -14.09
N ALA A 122 15.23 -11.04 -13.50
CA ALA A 122 14.40 -9.87 -13.70
C ALA A 122 14.75 -9.14 -15.00
N PHE A 123 13.75 -8.58 -15.66
CA PHE A 123 13.95 -7.84 -16.90
C PHE A 123 14.66 -6.51 -16.66
N GLY A 124 14.40 -5.81 -15.55
CA GLY A 124 15.07 -4.55 -15.22
C GLY A 124 16.60 -4.68 -15.20
N ASP A 125 17.09 -5.62 -14.39
CA ASP A 125 18.53 -5.94 -14.25
C ASP A 125 19.15 -6.40 -15.57
N ASN A 126 18.44 -7.22 -16.34
CA ASN A 126 18.95 -7.71 -17.61
C ASN A 126 18.97 -6.62 -18.69
N ILE A 127 17.96 -5.77 -18.79
CA ILE A 127 17.93 -4.65 -19.75
C ILE A 127 19.07 -3.66 -19.43
N GLN A 128 19.29 -3.39 -18.13
CA GLN A 128 20.45 -2.65 -17.65
C GLN A 128 21.77 -3.32 -18.07
N LYS A 129 21.92 -4.62 -17.80
CA LYS A 129 23.10 -5.41 -18.16
C LYS A 129 23.35 -5.48 -19.66
N TRP A 130 22.29 -5.50 -20.47
CA TRP A 130 22.39 -5.54 -21.92
C TRP A 130 22.75 -4.16 -22.53
N GLY A 131 22.81 -3.10 -21.72
CA GLY A 131 23.38 -1.80 -22.13
C GLY A 131 22.37 -0.65 -22.24
N THR A 132 21.12 -0.87 -21.84
CA THR A 132 20.09 0.19 -21.82
C THR A 132 19.99 0.79 -20.42
N SER A 133 20.10 2.11 -20.29
CA SER A 133 20.01 2.79 -18.99
C SER A 133 18.57 2.73 -18.50
N THR A 134 18.31 1.79 -17.61
CA THR A 134 16.98 1.44 -17.14
C THR A 134 16.69 2.15 -15.83
N ILE A 135 15.52 2.78 -15.73
CA ILE A 135 14.97 3.31 -14.49
C ILE A 135 13.71 2.53 -14.20
N LEU A 136 13.66 1.92 -13.03
CA LEU A 136 12.47 1.28 -12.51
C LEU A 136 11.74 2.28 -11.60
N ILE A 137 10.42 2.40 -11.80
CA ILE A 137 9.54 3.27 -11.03
C ILE A 137 8.45 2.40 -10.41
N GLU A 138 8.46 2.28 -9.08
CA GLU A 138 7.42 1.62 -8.29
C GLU A 138 6.44 2.65 -7.74
N CYS A 139 5.17 2.52 -8.08
CA CYS A 139 4.10 3.38 -7.57
C CYS A 139 3.47 2.76 -6.32
N GLY A 140 3.64 3.40 -5.16
CA GLY A 140 3.06 2.98 -3.89
C GLY A 140 1.64 3.49 -3.69
N GLY A 141 1.38 4.01 -2.49
CA GLY A 141 0.13 4.68 -2.15
C GLY A 141 0.34 6.17 -1.88
N LEU A 142 -0.77 6.90 -1.87
CA LEU A 142 -0.84 8.29 -1.45
C LEU A 142 -2.11 8.47 -0.61
N ALA A 143 -1.95 8.97 0.61
CA ALA A 143 -3.07 9.19 1.51
C ALA A 143 -4.11 10.14 0.88
N GLY A 144 -5.37 9.70 0.82
CA GLY A 144 -6.44 10.46 0.18
C GLY A 144 -6.59 10.25 -1.34
N ASP A 145 -5.72 9.46 -1.97
CA ASP A 145 -5.77 9.15 -3.40
C ASP A 145 -5.83 7.63 -3.68
N PRO A 146 -6.89 6.93 -3.22
CA PRO A 146 -7.00 5.47 -3.37
C PRO A 146 -7.02 5.01 -4.83
N GLU A 147 -7.57 5.83 -5.72
CA GLU A 147 -7.65 5.57 -7.16
C GLU A 147 -6.41 6.05 -7.93
N LYS A 148 -5.37 6.53 -7.22
CA LYS A 148 -4.09 7.00 -7.76
C LYS A 148 -4.21 8.10 -8.83
N GLN A 149 -5.23 8.96 -8.75
CA GLN A 149 -5.49 10.03 -9.73
C GLN A 149 -4.39 11.10 -9.72
N GLU A 150 -4.00 11.56 -8.53
CA GLU A 150 -2.94 12.56 -8.37
C GLU A 150 -1.58 11.93 -8.71
N MET A 151 -1.34 10.70 -8.25
CA MET A 151 -0.13 9.96 -8.59
C MET A 151 0.06 9.82 -10.11
N ARG A 152 -1.02 9.55 -10.88
CA ARG A 152 -0.94 9.49 -12.35
C ARG A 152 -0.55 10.82 -12.99
N GLN A 153 -1.01 11.95 -12.46
CA GLN A 153 -0.62 13.27 -12.95
C GLN A 153 0.87 13.53 -12.70
N ILE A 154 1.36 13.24 -11.50
CA ILE A 154 2.78 13.38 -11.15
C ILE A 154 3.64 12.44 -12.00
N HIS A 155 3.18 11.22 -12.25
CA HIS A 155 3.87 10.28 -13.13
C HIS A 155 4.05 10.83 -14.55
N PHE A 156 3.03 11.47 -15.10
CA PHE A 156 3.14 12.15 -16.39
C PHE A 156 4.19 13.28 -16.36
N VAL A 157 4.19 14.12 -15.32
CA VAL A 157 5.18 15.20 -15.14
C VAL A 157 6.60 14.63 -15.01
N MET A 158 6.79 13.53 -14.27
CA MET A 158 8.07 12.84 -14.15
C MET A 158 8.61 12.40 -15.50
N LEU A 159 7.79 11.74 -16.34
CA LEU A 159 8.22 11.28 -17.66
C LEU A 159 8.60 12.45 -18.57
N LEU A 160 7.83 13.54 -18.55
CA LEU A 160 8.16 14.76 -19.30
C LEU A 160 9.50 15.35 -18.86
N ALA A 161 9.71 15.47 -17.55
CA ALA A 161 10.98 15.96 -17.00
C ALA A 161 12.15 15.04 -17.35
N ALA A 162 11.94 13.72 -17.33
CA ALA A 162 12.94 12.74 -17.74
C ALA A 162 13.37 12.95 -19.19
N PHE A 163 12.41 13.10 -20.10
CA PHE A 163 12.68 13.31 -21.52
C PHE A 163 13.39 14.65 -21.78
N HIS A 164 12.96 15.71 -21.09
CA HIS A 164 13.65 17.00 -21.15
C HIS A 164 15.09 16.89 -20.63
N ALA A 165 15.31 16.21 -19.52
CA ALA A 165 16.63 16.04 -18.93
C ALA A 165 17.56 15.23 -19.86
N ILE A 166 17.05 14.15 -20.47
CA ILE A 166 17.76 13.36 -21.46
C ILE A 166 18.14 14.22 -22.67
N ALA A 167 17.20 14.97 -23.23
CA ALA A 167 17.42 15.78 -24.44
C ALA A 167 18.40 16.95 -24.20
N SER A 168 18.37 17.55 -23.02
CA SER A 168 19.25 18.66 -22.65
C SER A 168 20.61 18.22 -22.09
N GLY A 169 20.73 16.96 -21.67
CA GLY A 169 21.90 16.47 -20.92
C GLY A 169 21.95 16.92 -19.46
N SER A 170 20.93 17.61 -18.94
CA SER A 170 20.95 18.21 -17.59
C SER A 170 21.05 17.19 -16.46
N TYR A 171 20.69 15.92 -16.68
CA TYR A 171 20.90 14.85 -15.69
C TYR A 171 22.39 14.63 -15.35
N GLN A 172 23.32 15.04 -16.22
CA GLN A 172 24.75 14.80 -16.03
C GLN A 172 25.36 15.62 -14.88
N GLN A 173 24.63 16.60 -14.34
CA GLN A 173 25.10 17.42 -13.22
C GLN A 173 25.11 16.66 -11.88
N TYR A 174 24.36 15.56 -11.76
CA TYR A 174 24.26 14.77 -10.54
C TYR A 174 25.34 13.69 -10.46
N GLY A 175 25.73 13.33 -9.24
CA GLY A 175 26.67 12.25 -8.94
C GLY A 175 26.00 11.03 -8.30
N GLU A 176 26.79 9.97 -8.08
CA GLU A 176 26.31 8.77 -7.38
C GLU A 176 25.87 9.06 -5.94
N ALA A 177 26.55 9.98 -5.26
CA ALA A 177 26.22 10.38 -3.89
C ALA A 177 24.78 10.93 -3.78
N ASP A 178 24.32 11.68 -4.78
CA ASP A 178 22.96 12.24 -4.81
C ASP A 178 21.90 11.14 -4.91
N TYR A 179 22.20 10.08 -5.69
CA TYR A 179 21.32 8.90 -5.78
C TYR A 179 21.26 8.14 -4.45
N PHE A 180 22.40 7.93 -3.80
CA PHE A 180 22.45 7.23 -2.51
C PHE A 180 21.94 8.07 -1.34
N ALA A 181 21.75 9.38 -1.51
CA ALA A 181 21.09 10.23 -0.54
C ALA A 181 19.55 10.06 -0.54
N ILE A 182 18.97 9.47 -1.58
CA ILE A 182 17.53 9.13 -1.61
C ILE A 182 17.28 8.05 -0.54
N PRO A 183 16.31 8.25 0.37
CA PRO A 183 16.10 7.35 1.50
C PRO A 183 15.61 5.97 1.04
N ASP A 184 15.97 4.91 1.76
CA ASP A 184 15.57 3.55 1.39
C ASP A 184 14.07 3.28 1.57
N ASN A 185 13.53 2.46 0.68
CA ASN A 185 12.13 2.03 0.70
C ASN A 185 11.87 0.99 1.81
N THR A 186 11.12 1.35 2.85
CA THR A 186 10.96 0.51 4.06
C THR A 186 9.51 0.06 4.26
N ARG A 187 9.28 -1.25 4.44
CA ARG A 187 7.92 -1.80 4.59
C ARG A 187 7.40 -1.76 6.02
N ASN A 188 7.02 -0.58 6.50
CA ASN A 188 6.59 -0.40 7.89
C ASN A 188 5.43 0.61 8.07
N LEU A 189 4.71 0.92 7.01
CA LEU A 189 3.48 1.71 7.10
C LEU A 189 2.27 0.81 7.41
N MET A 190 1.37 1.35 8.21
CA MET A 190 0.07 0.78 8.56
C MET A 190 -1.05 1.78 8.17
N ASP A 191 -2.27 1.30 7.99
CA ASP A 191 -3.42 2.18 7.75
C ASP A 191 -3.71 3.00 9.01
N LEU A 192 -3.77 2.30 10.16
CA LEU A 192 -3.98 2.88 11.48
C LEU A 192 -2.99 2.30 12.47
N LEU A 193 -2.27 3.17 13.19
CA LEU A 193 -1.39 2.80 14.30
C LEU A 193 -1.88 3.44 15.60
N ILE A 194 -2.27 2.61 16.57
CA ILE A 194 -2.69 3.04 17.90
C ILE A 194 -1.58 2.65 18.88
N THR A 195 -1.09 3.60 19.67
CA THR A 195 0.04 3.36 20.59
C THR A 195 -0.35 3.49 22.05
N GLY A 196 0.19 2.63 22.91
CA GLY A 196 0.09 2.74 24.37
C GLY A 196 -1.29 2.46 24.97
N ALA A 197 -2.15 1.70 24.29
CA ALA A 197 -3.49 1.36 24.79
C ALA A 197 -3.41 0.29 25.90
N LYS A 198 -4.31 0.37 26.89
CA LYS A 198 -4.45 -0.65 27.94
C LYS A 198 -5.37 -1.78 27.47
N LEU A 199 -4.82 -2.98 27.30
CA LEU A 199 -5.56 -4.21 27.04
C LEU A 199 -5.67 -5.03 28.34
N GLU A 200 -6.86 -5.52 28.68
CA GLU A 200 -7.05 -6.38 29.85
C GLU A 200 -7.30 -7.82 29.41
N VAL A 201 -6.45 -8.75 29.86
CA VAL A 201 -6.57 -10.18 29.55
C VAL A 201 -6.63 -10.93 30.87
N GLN A 202 -7.73 -11.64 31.12
CA GLN A 202 -7.94 -12.40 32.36
C GLN A 202 -7.72 -11.56 33.64
N GLY A 203 -8.12 -10.29 33.61
CA GLY A 203 -7.96 -9.35 34.72
C GLY A 203 -6.56 -8.74 34.87
N GLN A 204 -5.61 -9.10 34.00
CA GLN A 204 -4.26 -8.52 33.98
C GLN A 204 -4.14 -7.41 32.93
N PRO A 205 -3.61 -6.23 33.28
CA PRO A 205 -3.43 -5.14 32.34
C PRO A 205 -2.12 -5.26 31.55
N PHE A 206 -2.20 -5.01 30.25
CA PHE A 206 -1.07 -4.91 29.31
C PHE A 206 -1.11 -3.56 28.62
N ILE A 207 0.05 -2.99 28.34
CA ILE A 207 0.18 -1.84 27.44
C ILE A 207 0.64 -2.35 26.09
N VAL A 208 -0.14 -2.06 25.05
CA VAL A 208 0.10 -2.58 23.70
C VAL A 208 -0.10 -1.48 22.67
N ASP A 209 0.67 -1.58 21.58
CA ASP A 209 0.39 -0.89 20.33
C ASP A 209 -0.40 -1.84 19.41
N LEU A 210 -1.27 -1.27 18.57
CA LEU A 210 -2.09 -1.99 17.61
C LEU A 210 -1.88 -1.40 16.22
N ALA A 211 -1.59 -2.26 15.24
CA ALA A 211 -1.48 -1.88 13.84
C ALA A 211 -2.59 -2.51 13.01
N PHE A 212 -3.29 -1.70 12.22
CA PHE A 212 -4.29 -2.19 11.28
C PHE A 212 -3.83 -2.02 9.84
N ARG A 213 -4.23 -2.98 9.03
CA ARG A 213 -4.17 -2.91 7.57
C ARG A 213 -5.50 -3.34 6.99
N SER A 214 -5.67 -3.08 5.71
CA SER A 214 -6.83 -3.47 4.95
C SER A 214 -6.45 -4.31 3.74
N ASN A 215 -7.35 -5.22 3.38
CA ASN A 215 -7.28 -6.01 2.16
C ASN A 215 -8.48 -5.67 1.27
N GLU A 216 -8.23 -5.51 -0.02
CA GLU A 216 -9.25 -5.55 -1.04
C GLU A 216 -9.58 -7.01 -1.34
N ILE A 217 -10.85 -7.36 -1.23
CA ILE A 217 -11.35 -8.71 -1.47
C ILE A 217 -12.29 -8.65 -2.67
N GLU A 218 -11.90 -9.33 -3.75
CA GLU A 218 -12.71 -9.44 -4.95
C GLU A 218 -14.08 -10.05 -4.65
N SER A 219 -15.11 -9.45 -5.23
CA SER A 219 -16.48 -9.93 -5.12
C SER A 219 -17.32 -9.46 -6.28
N SER A 220 -17.71 -10.41 -7.13
CA SER A 220 -18.71 -10.22 -8.19
C SER A 220 -20.10 -9.80 -7.69
N SER A 221 -20.32 -9.89 -6.37
CA SER A 221 -21.57 -9.46 -5.72
C SER A 221 -21.63 -7.97 -5.38
N THR A 222 -20.55 -7.22 -5.63
CA THR A 222 -20.43 -5.78 -5.39
C THR A 222 -20.43 -5.01 -6.71
N LYS A 223 -20.83 -3.74 -6.70
CA LYS A 223 -20.79 -2.91 -7.92
C LYS A 223 -19.37 -2.52 -8.31
N SER A 224 -18.50 -2.33 -7.30
CA SER A 224 -17.08 -2.04 -7.45
C SER A 224 -16.25 -3.25 -7.90
N GLY A 225 -16.79 -4.47 -7.79
CA GLY A 225 -16.04 -5.71 -8.04
C GLY A 225 -15.16 -6.16 -6.87
N PHE A 226 -15.05 -5.37 -5.80
CA PHE A 226 -14.33 -5.68 -4.57
C PHE A 226 -14.92 -4.96 -3.35
N TYR A 227 -14.49 -5.34 -2.15
CA TYR A 227 -14.74 -4.62 -0.90
C TYR A 227 -13.50 -4.62 0.00
N THR A 228 -13.39 -3.63 0.89
CA THR A 228 -12.21 -3.48 1.74
C THR A 228 -12.48 -3.96 3.17
N LYS A 229 -11.71 -4.95 3.62
CA LYS A 229 -11.80 -5.50 4.97
C LYS A 229 -10.53 -5.21 5.76
N GLY A 230 -10.66 -4.47 6.85
CA GLY A 230 -9.60 -4.24 7.83
C GLY A 230 -9.28 -5.49 8.65
N TYR A 231 -8.07 -5.53 9.19
CA TYR A 231 -7.62 -6.54 10.14
C TYR A 231 -6.52 -5.98 11.03
N LEU A 232 -6.39 -6.53 12.23
CA LEU A 232 -5.25 -6.28 13.11
C LEU A 232 -4.03 -6.98 12.53
N ALA A 233 -3.13 -6.22 11.93
CA ALA A 233 -1.92 -6.72 11.28
C ALA A 233 -0.85 -7.13 12.30
N ASP A 234 -0.74 -6.41 13.41
CA ASP A 234 0.23 -6.70 14.47
C ASP A 234 -0.20 -6.09 15.82
N LEU A 235 0.34 -6.63 16.92
CA LEU A 235 0.02 -6.26 18.31
C LEU A 235 1.26 -6.41 19.19
N GLY A 236 1.66 -5.35 19.90
CA GLY A 236 2.79 -5.41 20.83
C GLY A 236 3.65 -4.14 20.84
N ASP A 237 4.97 -4.30 20.72
CA ASP A 237 5.92 -3.20 20.51
C ASP A 237 5.99 -2.90 19.01
N LEU A 238 5.37 -1.79 18.60
CA LEU A 238 5.34 -1.36 17.20
C LEU A 238 6.19 -0.11 16.98
N SER A 239 7.21 0.10 17.82
CA SER A 239 8.07 1.28 17.78
C SER A 239 8.82 1.49 16.46
N VAL A 240 8.96 0.45 15.63
CA VAL A 240 9.59 0.50 14.29
C VAL A 240 8.60 0.76 13.14
N TYR A 241 7.30 0.82 13.43
CA TYR A 241 6.24 1.09 12.47
C TYR A 241 5.76 2.55 12.53
N THR A 242 5.07 2.97 11.48
CA THR A 242 4.31 4.23 11.43
C THR A 242 2.94 3.99 10.81
N GLY A 243 2.05 4.96 10.90
CA GLY A 243 0.67 4.87 10.40
C GLY A 243 0.31 6.06 9.53
N VAL A 244 -0.55 5.83 8.53
CA VAL A 244 -1.23 6.91 7.80
C VAL A 244 -2.09 7.70 8.79
N GLU A 245 -2.93 6.99 9.54
CA GLU A 245 -3.60 7.51 10.72
C GLU A 245 -2.90 7.03 12.00
N LYS A 246 -2.73 7.94 12.97
CA LYS A 246 -2.03 7.65 14.24
C LYS A 246 -2.85 8.14 15.43
N LEU A 247 -2.93 7.31 16.47
CA LEU A 247 -3.51 7.67 17.76
C LEU A 247 -2.57 7.29 18.90
N ASN A 248 -2.29 8.24 19.79
CA ASN A 248 -1.70 7.94 21.09
C ASN A 248 -2.83 7.68 22.08
N ALA A 249 -3.00 6.42 22.47
CA ALA A 249 -4.04 5.93 23.37
C ALA A 249 -3.53 5.73 24.81
N LYS A 250 -2.40 6.36 25.18
CA LYS A 250 -1.87 6.30 26.54
C LYS A 250 -2.93 6.70 27.57
N GLY A 251 -3.22 5.78 28.49
CA GLY A 251 -4.23 5.98 29.54
C GLY A 251 -5.63 5.49 29.15
N MET A 252 -5.87 5.21 27.88
CA MET A 252 -7.14 4.66 27.39
C MET A 252 -7.16 3.13 27.53
N LYS A 253 -8.33 2.58 27.86
CA LYS A 253 -8.59 1.15 27.94
C LYS A 253 -9.32 0.67 26.68
N ILE A 254 -8.88 -0.46 26.15
CA ILE A 254 -9.58 -1.18 25.09
C ILE A 254 -10.77 -1.91 25.71
N VAL A 255 -11.96 -1.65 25.17
CA VAL A 255 -13.20 -2.30 25.58
C VAL A 255 -13.81 -2.98 24.34
N PRO A 256 -13.86 -4.33 24.28
CA PRO A 256 -14.51 -5.04 23.19
C PRO A 256 -15.93 -4.52 22.96
N GLY A 257 -16.25 -4.21 21.71
CA GLY A 257 -17.55 -3.67 21.37
C GLY A 257 -18.64 -4.74 21.46
N LYS A 258 -19.87 -4.30 21.74
CA LYS A 258 -21.01 -5.19 21.96
C LYS A 258 -21.87 -5.31 20.72
N LEU A 259 -22.57 -6.44 20.63
CA LEU A 259 -23.68 -6.62 19.70
C LEU A 259 -24.93 -5.91 20.22
N TYR A 260 -25.52 -5.04 19.41
CA TYR A 260 -26.81 -4.41 19.72
C TYR A 260 -27.90 -5.48 19.87
N PRO A 261 -28.70 -5.46 20.95
CA PRO A 261 -29.61 -6.55 21.28
C PRO A 261 -30.74 -6.74 20.27
N GLU A 262 -31.21 -5.68 19.62
CA GLU A 262 -32.33 -5.77 18.68
C GLU A 262 -31.86 -6.09 17.26
N ILE A 263 -32.74 -6.74 16.49
CA ILE A 263 -32.53 -6.99 15.07
C ILE A 263 -33.27 -5.90 14.30
N LEU A 264 -32.54 -5.12 13.52
CA LEU A 264 -33.10 -4.04 12.71
C LEU A 264 -33.50 -4.57 11.33
N GLU A 265 -34.43 -3.87 10.66
CA GLU A 265 -34.92 -4.30 9.34
C GLU A 265 -33.81 -4.16 8.28
N ASP A 266 -33.20 -2.97 8.19
CA ASP A 266 -32.15 -2.63 7.24
C ASP A 266 -31.28 -1.47 7.75
N VAL A 267 -30.35 -0.98 6.93
CA VAL A 267 -29.48 0.15 7.28
C VAL A 267 -30.22 1.49 7.35
N GLN A 268 -31.37 1.65 6.69
CA GLN A 268 -32.15 2.90 6.73
C GLN A 268 -32.80 3.12 8.08
N ALA A 269 -32.97 2.06 8.88
CA ALA A 269 -33.38 2.16 10.27
C ALA A 269 -32.37 2.91 11.17
N LEU A 270 -31.14 3.14 10.69
CA LEU A 270 -30.11 3.91 11.39
C LEU A 270 -29.56 5.02 10.50
N ASP A 271 -29.87 6.26 10.81
CA ASP A 271 -29.12 7.39 10.27
C ASP A 271 -27.71 7.46 10.88
N ARG A 272 -26.84 8.32 10.31
CA ARG A 272 -25.47 8.50 10.81
C ARG A 272 -25.42 8.86 12.30
N LYS A 273 -26.36 9.66 12.79
CA LYS A 273 -26.46 10.03 14.21
C LYS A 273 -26.89 8.85 15.08
N GLY A 274 -27.77 7.99 14.58
CA GLY A 274 -28.16 6.74 15.23
C GLY A 274 -26.98 5.81 15.39
N MET A 275 -26.19 5.62 14.33
CA MET A 275 -24.98 4.79 14.40
C MET A 275 -23.95 5.33 15.39
N HIS A 276 -23.70 6.64 15.41
CA HIS A 276 -22.81 7.26 16.39
C HIS A 276 -23.29 7.08 17.84
N ARG A 277 -24.60 7.25 18.09
CA ARG A 277 -25.18 7.00 19.43
C ARG A 277 -25.01 5.56 19.88
N LEU A 278 -25.09 4.58 18.97
CA LEU A 278 -24.82 3.18 19.31
C LEU A 278 -23.35 2.99 19.74
N LEU A 279 -22.40 3.61 19.04
CA LEU A 279 -20.99 3.59 19.44
C LEU A 279 -20.78 4.23 20.82
N GLU A 280 -21.38 5.38 21.09
CA GLU A 280 -21.32 6.03 22.41
C GLU A 280 -21.87 5.14 23.55
N GLN A 281 -22.78 4.22 23.24
CA GLN A 281 -23.34 3.24 24.17
C GLN A 281 -22.50 1.94 24.26
N GLY A 282 -21.44 1.81 23.47
CA GLY A 282 -20.56 0.65 23.43
C GLY A 282 -21.00 -0.46 22.46
N TYR A 283 -21.96 -0.18 21.58
CA TYR A 283 -22.39 -1.11 20.53
C TYR A 283 -21.68 -0.80 19.22
N THR A 284 -20.84 -1.73 18.78
CA THR A 284 -20.09 -1.61 17.53
C THR A 284 -20.59 -2.53 16.43
N ASP A 285 -21.52 -3.42 16.78
CA ASP A 285 -22.00 -4.50 15.94
C ASP A 285 -23.54 -4.53 15.96
N VAL A 286 -24.16 -4.72 14.80
CA VAL A 286 -25.62 -4.77 14.67
C VAL A 286 -26.06 -5.93 13.78
N ARG A 287 -27.31 -6.38 13.96
CA ARG A 287 -27.94 -7.41 13.11
C ARG A 287 -29.01 -6.78 12.25
N LEU A 288 -28.94 -7.05 10.94
CA LEU A 288 -29.95 -6.61 9.98
C LEU A 288 -30.66 -7.82 9.36
N ARG A 289 -31.99 -7.70 9.14
CA ARG A 289 -32.74 -8.68 8.34
C ARG A 289 -32.37 -8.59 6.87
N LYS A 290 -32.25 -7.37 6.34
CA LYS A 290 -31.78 -7.05 4.99
C LYS A 290 -30.43 -6.36 5.07
N ARG A 291 -29.36 -7.09 4.75
CA ARG A 291 -28.00 -6.54 4.79
C ARG A 291 -27.71 -5.79 3.49
N PRO A 292 -26.99 -4.66 3.56
CA PRO A 292 -26.48 -4.01 2.36
C PRO A 292 -25.45 -4.90 1.64
N PRO A 293 -25.18 -4.60 0.36
CA PRO A 293 -24.03 -5.13 -0.39
C PRO A 293 -22.71 -5.03 0.39
N LEU A 294 -21.73 -5.89 0.07
CA LEU A 294 -20.48 -5.99 0.85
C LEU A 294 -19.65 -4.70 0.83
N ASP A 295 -19.51 -4.08 -0.34
CA ASP A 295 -18.86 -2.79 -0.53
C ASP A 295 -19.45 -1.71 0.40
N GLN A 296 -20.78 -1.58 0.46
CA GLN A 296 -21.43 -0.63 1.38
C GLN A 296 -21.31 -1.05 2.84
N ARG A 297 -21.35 -2.34 3.13
CA ARG A 297 -21.36 -2.88 4.49
C ARG A 297 -20.09 -2.53 5.26
N TYR A 298 -18.94 -2.66 4.62
CA TYR A 298 -17.63 -2.45 5.25
C TYR A 298 -17.23 -0.96 5.34
N GLU A 299 -18.03 -0.07 4.72
CA GLU A 299 -17.90 1.38 4.85
C GLU A 299 -18.67 1.98 6.04
N LEU A 300 -19.57 1.20 6.66
CA LEU A 300 -20.38 1.66 7.77
C LEU A 300 -19.56 1.77 9.06
N PRO A 301 -19.89 2.71 9.96
CA PRO A 301 -19.24 2.86 11.26
C PRO A 301 -19.63 1.76 12.27
N LEU A 302 -20.23 0.66 11.81
CA LEU A 302 -20.66 -0.49 12.60
C LEU A 302 -20.41 -1.77 11.79
N LEU A 303 -20.02 -2.85 12.45
CA LEU A 303 -19.97 -4.17 11.82
C LEU A 303 -21.39 -4.75 11.68
N ILE A 304 -21.72 -5.19 10.47
CA ILE A 304 -23.06 -5.69 10.15
C ILE A 304 -23.08 -7.22 10.08
N HIS A 305 -23.94 -7.80 10.89
CA HIS A 305 -24.12 -9.24 11.01
C HIS A 305 -25.42 -9.73 10.42
N SER A 306 -25.46 -11.04 10.16
CA SER A 306 -26.70 -11.76 9.83
C SER A 306 -27.67 -11.72 11.02
N SER A 307 -28.98 -11.67 10.74
CA SER A 307 -30.02 -11.82 11.77
C SER A 307 -29.92 -13.14 12.55
N LYS A 308 -29.24 -14.15 12.00
CA LYS A 308 -28.98 -15.44 12.65
C LYS A 308 -27.77 -15.43 13.59
N SER A 309 -26.94 -14.39 13.57
CA SER A 309 -25.76 -14.31 14.45
C SER A 309 -26.21 -14.18 15.91
N THR A 310 -25.66 -15.01 16.77
CA THR A 310 -25.95 -15.02 18.22
C THR A 310 -24.86 -14.32 19.03
N GLU A 311 -23.62 -14.31 18.52
CA GLU A 311 -22.44 -13.75 19.19
C GLU A 311 -21.54 -13.04 18.18
N VAL A 312 -20.63 -12.20 18.69
CA VAL A 312 -19.60 -11.51 17.92
C VAL A 312 -18.24 -11.71 18.56
N GLN A 313 -17.20 -11.90 17.74
CA GLN A 313 -15.82 -12.05 18.20
C GLN A 313 -15.09 -10.71 18.03
N ASN A 314 -15.14 -9.91 19.09
CA ASN A 314 -14.48 -8.61 19.16
C ASN A 314 -13.22 -8.65 20.05
N GLN A 315 -12.66 -9.84 20.27
CA GLN A 315 -11.38 -9.99 20.94
C GLN A 315 -10.26 -9.43 20.06
N VAL A 316 -9.35 -8.67 20.66
CA VAL A 316 -8.18 -8.12 19.97
C VAL A 316 -7.19 -9.26 19.72
N GLU A 317 -7.17 -9.75 18.48
CA GLU A 317 -6.35 -10.87 18.05
C GLU A 317 -5.79 -10.59 16.65
N VAL A 318 -4.50 -10.88 16.45
CA VAL A 318 -3.80 -10.65 15.18
C VAL A 318 -4.44 -11.50 14.08
N GLY A 319 -4.61 -10.91 12.90
CA GLY A 319 -5.28 -11.52 11.75
C GLY A 319 -6.82 -11.44 11.79
N GLN A 320 -7.41 -11.02 12.91
CA GLN A 320 -8.86 -10.82 13.02
C GLN A 320 -9.26 -9.38 12.67
N ASN A 321 -10.56 -9.14 12.51
CA ASN A 321 -11.14 -7.81 12.34
C ASN A 321 -11.95 -7.43 13.60
N PRO A 322 -11.28 -7.12 14.72
CA PRO A 322 -11.96 -6.78 15.95
C PRO A 322 -12.62 -5.41 15.86
N SER A 323 -13.75 -5.28 16.54
CA SER A 323 -14.42 -4.00 16.77
C SER A 323 -14.42 -3.65 18.25
N PHE A 324 -13.90 -2.48 18.61
CA PHE A 324 -13.74 -2.09 20.01
C PHE A 324 -13.80 -0.59 20.22
N LEU A 325 -13.90 -0.19 21.49
CA LEU A 325 -13.88 1.21 21.91
C LEU A 325 -12.65 1.49 22.75
N LEU A 326 -12.16 2.72 22.65
CA LEU A 326 -11.14 3.28 23.53
C LEU A 326 -11.81 4.14 24.58
N GLN A 327 -11.72 3.69 25.83
CA GLN A 327 -12.34 4.32 26.98
C GLN A 327 -11.30 5.10 27.79
N GLU A 328 -11.62 6.35 28.14
CA GLU A 328 -10.82 7.17 29.03
C GLU A 328 -11.72 7.71 30.15
N ASN A 329 -11.33 7.52 31.41
CA ASN A 329 -12.08 7.98 32.58
C ASN A 329 -13.58 7.56 32.57
N GLY A 330 -13.87 6.36 32.08
CA GLY A 330 -15.24 5.82 31.99
C GLY A 330 -16.01 6.25 30.74
N THR A 331 -15.50 7.17 29.93
CA THR A 331 -16.16 7.65 28.70
C THR A 331 -15.48 7.08 27.46
N PHE A 332 -16.25 6.59 26.49
CA PHE A 332 -15.71 6.20 25.19
C PHE A 332 -15.33 7.45 24.38
N LYS A 333 -14.09 7.50 23.90
CA LYS A 333 -13.54 8.63 23.12
C LYS A 333 -13.41 8.30 21.64
N TYR A 334 -13.13 7.03 21.36
CA TYR A 334 -12.97 6.53 20.00
C TYR A 334 -13.58 5.13 19.89
N ALA A 335 -14.00 4.78 18.68
CA ALA A 335 -14.25 3.42 18.26
C ALA A 335 -13.27 3.03 17.15
N VAL A 336 -12.93 1.74 17.10
CA VAL A 336 -12.20 1.14 15.98
C VAL A 336 -13.12 0.09 15.39
N VAL A 337 -13.53 0.31 14.14
CA VAL A 337 -14.47 -0.55 13.42
C VAL A 337 -13.92 -0.80 12.02
N ASN A 338 -13.82 -2.06 11.61
CA ASN A 338 -13.19 -2.44 10.34
C ASN A 338 -11.77 -1.87 10.15
N GLY A 339 -11.00 -1.78 11.24
CA GLY A 339 -9.66 -1.18 11.25
C GLY A 339 -9.62 0.33 11.06
N ARG A 340 -10.76 1.03 11.11
CA ARG A 340 -10.87 2.49 10.95
C ARG A 340 -11.14 3.16 12.28
N LEU A 341 -10.51 4.31 12.51
CA LEU A 341 -10.70 5.10 13.72
C LEU A 341 -11.92 6.02 13.56
N ILE A 342 -12.78 6.03 14.57
CA ILE A 342 -13.98 6.87 14.63
C ILE A 342 -13.94 7.66 15.93
N LYS A 343 -13.96 8.98 15.85
CA LYS A 343 -14.06 9.86 17.02
C LYS A 343 -15.51 9.92 17.51
N LEU A 344 -15.69 9.84 18.84
CA LEU A 344 -16.98 9.91 19.53
C LEU A 344 -17.17 11.26 20.22
#